data_AF-A0A0F3RL32-F1
#
_entry.id   AF-A0A0F3RL32-F1
#
_cell.length_a   1.000
_cell.length_b   1.000
_cell.length_c   1.000
_cell.angle_alpha   90.00
_cell.angle_beta   90.00
_cell.angle_gamma   90.00
#
_symmetry.space_group_name_H-M   'P 1'
#
loop_
_entity.id
_entity.type
_entity.pdbx_description
1 polymer ?
#
loop_
_entity_poly.entity_id
_entity_poly.type
_entity_poly.pdbx_seq_one_letter_code
_entity_poly.pdbx_strand_id
1 'polypeptide(L)'
;MLKHIHQRDMLKLWEEFLIKFKHVLILDKEKGYVYLRSFLWYTDTKLLESQQPELEQVLAKYLSEEEKGNIMRTIAAKYIDEGRAEGIEIGETKGIAKGIAKGRAEGRAEGRAEGRAEAAQGLARNLLKAGFSVEFISENTGLSKEEVINLKNNIEY
;
A
#
# COMPACT_ATOMS: atom_id res chain seq x y z
N MET A 1 21.65 3.55 28.03
CA MET A 1 21.07 3.29 29.36
C MET A 1 19.76 4.05 29.48
N LEU A 2 18.74 3.42 30.09
CA LEU A 2 17.33 3.85 30.25
C LEU A 2 16.38 3.61 29.05
N LYS A 3 16.03 2.35 28.79
CA LYS A 3 14.83 1.98 27.99
C LYS A 3 13.88 1.02 28.73
N HIS A 4 13.97 0.93 30.05
CA HIS A 4 12.96 0.28 30.88
C HIS A 4 12.08 1.36 31.49
N ILE A 5 11.22 1.95 30.65
CA ILE A 5 10.02 2.63 31.17
C ILE A 5 9.18 1.51 31.77
N HIS A 6 8.94 1.56 33.08
CA HIS A 6 8.09 0.61 33.79
C HIS A 6 6.87 0.25 32.94
N GLN A 7 6.74 -1.03 32.58
CA GLN A 7 5.52 -1.54 31.96
C GLN A 7 4.41 -1.30 32.98
N ARG A 8 3.57 -0.31 32.69
CA ARG A 8 2.52 0.12 33.61
C ARG A 8 1.49 -1.00 33.64
N ASP A 9 1.16 -1.46 34.84
CA ASP A 9 0.11 -2.45 35.04
C ASP A 9 -1.22 -1.85 34.58
N MET A 10 -1.69 -2.30 33.43
CA MET A 10 -2.90 -1.78 32.80
C MET A 10 -4.15 -2.14 33.58
N LEU A 11 -4.18 -3.32 34.22
CA LEU A 11 -5.31 -3.76 35.04
C LEU A 11 -5.44 -2.87 36.27
N LYS A 12 -4.32 -2.58 36.93
CA LYS A 12 -4.30 -1.64 38.05
C LYS A 12 -4.74 -0.24 37.63
N LEU A 13 -4.32 0.22 36.45
CA LEU A 13 -4.71 1.53 35.93
C LEU A 13 -6.22 1.58 35.65
N TRP A 14 -6.81 0.49 35.16
CA TRP A 14 -8.26 0.34 35.02
C TRP A 14 -8.99 0.43 36.34
N GLU A 15 -8.54 -0.31 37.35
CA GLU A 15 -9.14 -0.25 38.68
C GLU A 15 -9.07 1.16 39.26
N GLU A 16 -7.90 1.82 39.20
CA GLU A 16 -7.75 3.19 39.67
C GLU A 16 -8.63 4.19 38.89
N PHE A 17 -8.70 4.03 37.56
CA PHE A 17 -9.49 4.91 36.70
C PHE A 17 -10.99 4.80 37.02
N LEU A 18 -11.50 3.57 37.07
CA LEU A 18 -12.92 3.30 37.33
C LEU A 18 -13.34 3.73 38.75
N ILE A 19 -12.42 3.69 39.73
CA ILE A 19 -12.66 4.17 41.09
C ILE A 19 -12.62 5.69 41.18
N LYS A 20 -11.54 6.31 40.71
CA LYS A 20 -11.29 7.76 40.90
C LYS A 20 -12.21 8.63 40.03
N PHE A 21 -12.61 8.13 38.86
CA PHE A 21 -13.33 8.92 37.86
C PHE A 21 -14.79 8.47 37.66
N LYS A 22 -15.43 7.87 38.68
CA LYS A 22 -16.84 7.42 38.60
C LYS A 22 -17.81 8.47 38.03
N HIS A 23 -17.66 9.73 38.42
CA HIS A 23 -18.49 10.82 37.93
C HIS A 23 -18.27 11.11 36.42
N VAL A 24 -17.02 11.00 35.95
CA VAL A 24 -16.69 11.13 34.52
C VAL A 24 -17.26 9.95 33.73
N LEU A 25 -17.29 8.74 34.30
CA LEU A 25 -17.93 7.59 33.65
C LEU A 25 -19.40 7.83 33.38
N ILE A 26 -20.13 8.45 34.33
CA ILE A 26 -21.55 8.78 34.15
C ILE A 26 -21.73 9.76 32.99
N LEU A 27 -20.89 10.80 32.92
CA LEU A 27 -20.91 11.76 31.82
C LEU A 27 -20.52 11.14 30.47
N ASP A 28 -19.52 10.26 30.45
CA ASP A 28 -19.07 9.54 29.25
C ASP A 28 -20.15 8.57 28.77
N LYS A 29 -20.92 7.96 29.68
CA LYS A 29 -22.09 7.12 29.35
C LYS A 29 -23.17 7.92 28.62
N GLU A 30 -23.52 9.10 29.11
CA GLU A 30 -24.53 9.97 28.49
C GLU A 30 -24.10 10.51 27.11
N LYS A 31 -22.82 10.82 26.95
CA LYS A 31 -22.25 11.35 25.69
C LYS A 31 -21.79 10.27 24.72
N GLY A 32 -21.91 9.00 25.11
CA GLY A 32 -21.28 7.87 24.43
C GLY A 32 -19.81 7.73 24.85
N TYR A 33 -19.41 6.49 25.10
CA TYR A 33 -18.17 6.04 25.74
C TYR A 33 -16.84 6.51 25.10
N VAL A 34 -16.57 7.80 24.94
CA VAL A 34 -15.36 8.30 24.28
C VAL A 34 -14.13 7.95 25.09
N TYR A 35 -14.10 8.29 26.38
CA TYR A 35 -12.93 8.04 27.23
C TYR A 35 -12.73 6.56 27.48
N LEU A 36 -13.81 5.82 27.74
CA LEU A 36 -13.74 4.37 27.94
C LEU A 36 -13.26 3.64 26.67
N ARG A 37 -13.71 4.05 25.48
CA ARG A 37 -13.21 3.49 24.21
C ARG A 37 -11.73 3.78 24.00
N SER A 38 -11.30 5.03 24.18
CA SER A 38 -9.89 5.41 24.03
C SER A 38 -8.99 4.65 25.00
N PHE A 39 -9.43 4.50 26.24
CA PHE A 39 -8.66 3.82 27.27
C PHE A 39 -8.62 2.30 27.06
N LEU A 40 -9.72 1.70 26.58
CA LEU A 40 -9.79 0.28 26.22
C LEU A 40 -8.97 -0.05 24.99
N TRP A 41 -9.03 0.79 23.96
CA TRP A 41 -8.14 0.69 22.80
C TRP A 41 -6.67 0.74 23.22
N TYR A 42 -6.28 1.72 24.04
CA TYR A 42 -4.90 1.81 24.52
C TYR A 42 -4.49 0.58 25.34
N THR A 43 -5.40 0.06 26.15
CA THR A 43 -5.14 -1.14 26.96
C THR A 43 -4.99 -2.39 26.10
N ASP A 44 -5.88 -2.59 25.14
CA ASP A 44 -5.86 -3.74 24.24
C ASP A 44 -4.53 -3.82 23.45
N THR A 45 -3.98 -2.68 23.02
CA THR A 45 -2.65 -2.65 22.36
C THR A 45 -1.46 -3.00 23.27
N LYS A 46 -1.65 -3.08 24.59
CA LYS A 46 -0.59 -3.29 25.59
C LYS A 46 -0.79 -4.53 26.44
N LEU A 47 -2.00 -5.07 26.44
CA LEU A 47 -2.40 -6.22 27.23
C LEU A 47 -2.08 -7.50 26.47
N LEU A 48 -1.58 -8.52 27.17
CA LEU A 48 -1.43 -9.85 26.59
C LEU A 48 -2.80 -10.52 26.48
N GLU A 49 -2.96 -11.40 25.49
CA GLU A 49 -4.21 -12.15 25.28
C GLU A 49 -4.60 -12.95 26.54
N SER A 50 -3.62 -13.47 27.28
CA SER A 50 -3.82 -14.18 28.54
C SER A 50 -4.40 -13.34 29.68
N GLN A 51 -4.31 -12.00 29.60
CA GLN A 51 -4.78 -11.07 30.62
C GLN A 51 -6.14 -10.45 30.28
N GLN A 52 -6.69 -10.74 29.09
CA GLN A 52 -8.03 -10.28 28.69
C GLN A 52 -9.13 -10.73 29.67
N PRO A 53 -9.14 -11.97 30.21
CA PRO A 53 -10.15 -12.39 31.19
C PRO A 53 -10.10 -11.57 32.48
N GLU A 54 -8.94 -11.06 32.86
CA GLU A 54 -8.75 -10.26 34.08
C GLU A 54 -9.28 -8.84 33.86
N LEU A 55 -9.06 -8.27 32.67
CA LEU A 55 -9.66 -7.00 32.26
C LEU A 55 -11.18 -7.09 32.24
N GLU A 56 -11.75 -8.17 31.69
CA GLU A 56 -13.19 -8.40 31.70
C GLU A 56 -13.77 -8.43 33.10
N GLN A 57 -13.08 -9.07 34.05
CA GLN A 57 -13.47 -9.08 35.46
C GLN A 57 -13.43 -7.68 36.08
N VAL A 58 -12.40 -6.89 35.77
CA VAL A 58 -12.32 -5.49 36.24
C VAL A 58 -13.49 -4.67 35.70
N LEU A 59 -13.79 -4.78 34.40
CA LEU A 59 -14.91 -4.08 33.79
C LEU A 59 -16.26 -4.55 34.37
N ALA A 60 -16.41 -5.84 34.68
CA ALA A 60 -17.62 -6.41 35.29
C ALA A 60 -17.98 -5.81 36.66
N LYS A 61 -17.01 -5.32 37.40
CA LYS A 61 -17.25 -4.66 38.69
C LYS A 61 -17.96 -3.30 38.54
N TYR A 62 -17.86 -2.66 37.37
CA TYR A 62 -18.29 -1.27 37.17
C TYR A 62 -19.24 -1.06 35.99
N LEU A 63 -19.35 -2.03 35.09
CA LEU A 63 -20.16 -1.97 33.87
C LEU A 63 -21.11 -3.17 33.79
N SER A 64 -22.34 -2.92 33.34
CA SER A 64 -23.30 -3.99 33.04
C SER A 64 -22.90 -4.73 31.75
N GLU A 65 -23.47 -5.93 31.54
CA GLU A 65 -23.23 -6.70 30.31
C GLU A 65 -23.62 -5.94 29.03
N GLU A 66 -24.70 -5.16 29.08
CA GLU A 66 -25.12 -4.32 27.96
C GLU A 66 -24.10 -3.22 27.66
N GLU A 67 -23.58 -2.56 28.70
CA GLU A 67 -22.59 -1.50 28.58
C GLU A 67 -21.28 -2.02 27.99
N LYS A 68 -20.81 -3.17 28.48
CA LYS A 68 -19.65 -3.87 27.93
C LYS A 68 -19.86 -4.20 26.45
N GLY A 69 -21.00 -4.81 26.11
CA GLY A 69 -21.32 -5.19 24.74
C GLY A 69 -21.32 -4.00 23.78
N ASN A 70 -21.85 -2.85 24.22
CA ASN A 70 -21.87 -1.63 23.42
C ASN A 70 -20.46 -1.04 23.19
N ILE A 71 -19.63 -1.01 24.24
CA ILE A 71 -18.23 -0.55 24.13
C ILE A 71 -17.46 -1.48 23.18
N MET A 72 -17.55 -2.80 23.38
CA MET A 72 -16.84 -3.80 22.57
C MET A 72 -17.25 -3.73 21.10
N ARG A 73 -18.56 -3.66 20.80
CA ARG A 73 -19.06 -3.52 19.42
C ARG A 73 -18.50 -2.28 18.73
N THR A 74 -18.42 -1.17 19.46
CA THR A 74 -17.92 0.10 18.89
C THR A 74 -16.42 0.06 18.62
N ILE A 75 -15.65 -0.61 19.49
CA ILE A 75 -14.21 -0.80 19.29
C ILE A 75 -13.95 -1.74 18.11
N ALA A 76 -14.70 -2.84 18.02
CA ALA A 76 -14.62 -3.76 16.89
C ALA A 76 -14.92 -3.03 15.56
N ALA A 77 -15.95 -2.19 15.53
CA ALA A 77 -16.25 -1.34 14.37
C ALA A 77 -15.08 -0.43 14.01
N LYS A 78 -14.46 0.23 15.00
CA LYS A 78 -13.29 1.09 14.78
C LYS A 78 -12.10 0.32 14.20
N TYR A 79 -11.81 -0.89 14.71
CA TYR A 79 -10.74 -1.73 14.16
C TYR A 79 -11.02 -2.19 12.73
N ILE A 80 -12.28 -2.53 12.42
CA ILE A 80 -12.69 -2.87 11.06
C ILE A 80 -12.48 -1.69 10.12
N ASP A 81 -12.87 -0.48 10.54
CA ASP A 81 -12.71 0.74 9.75
C ASP A 81 -11.23 1.10 9.55
N GLU A 82 -10.42 1.03 10.60
CA GLU A 82 -8.97 1.27 10.53
C GLU A 82 -8.29 0.25 9.61
N GLY A 83 -8.57 -1.04 9.79
CA GLY A 83 -8.00 -2.10 8.93
C GLY A 83 -8.46 -1.99 7.48
N ARG A 84 -9.69 -1.53 7.23
CA ARG A 84 -10.19 -1.26 5.89
C ARG A 84 -9.46 -0.08 5.25
N ALA A 85 -9.27 1.01 5.99
CA ALA A 85 -8.55 2.19 5.52
C ALA A 85 -7.10 1.84 5.17
N GLU A 86 -6.40 1.14 6.06
CA GLU A 86 -5.03 0.67 5.83
C GLU A 86 -4.96 -0.28 4.63
N GLY A 87 -5.92 -1.21 4.51
CA GLY A 87 -6.01 -2.13 3.38
C GLY A 87 -6.17 -1.42 2.02
N ILE A 88 -7.00 -0.37 1.97
CA ILE A 88 -7.19 0.46 0.78
C ILE A 88 -5.88 1.19 0.44
N GLU A 89 -5.27 1.87 1.41
CA GLU A 89 -4.03 2.63 1.21
C GLU A 89 -2.88 1.73 0.70
N ILE A 90 -2.71 0.56 1.31
CA ILE A 90 -1.72 -0.43 0.87
C ILE A 90 -2.04 -0.92 -0.56
N GLY A 91 -3.32 -1.18 -0.84
CA GLY A 91 -3.79 -1.63 -2.14
C GLY A 91 -3.51 -0.63 -3.25
N GLU A 92 -3.88 0.64 -3.04
CA GLU A 92 -3.66 1.74 -3.99
C GLU A 92 -2.17 1.97 -4.22
N THR A 93 -1.38 2.06 -3.15
CA THR A 93 0.07 2.29 -3.23
C THR A 93 0.76 1.18 -4.02
N LYS A 94 0.44 -0.09 -3.72
CA LYS A 94 1.00 -1.24 -4.46
C LYS A 94 0.52 -1.27 -5.91
N GLY A 95 -0.75 -0.94 -6.17
CA GLY A 95 -1.33 -0.90 -7.50
C GLY A 95 -0.65 0.14 -8.39
N ILE A 96 -0.51 1.37 -7.89
CA ILE A 96 0.16 2.48 -8.60
C ILE A 96 1.63 2.12 -8.87
N ALA A 97 2.36 1.64 -7.87
CA ALA A 97 3.76 1.27 -8.03
C ALA A 97 3.97 0.19 -9.10
N LYS A 98 3.13 -0.86 -9.09
CA LYS A 98 3.16 -1.92 -10.12
C LYS A 98 2.81 -1.37 -11.50
N GLY A 99 1.79 -0.52 -11.60
CA GLY A 99 1.38 0.11 -12.86
C GLY A 99 2.50 0.96 -13.48
N ILE A 100 3.14 1.82 -12.68
CA ILE A 100 4.26 2.66 -13.13
C ILE A 100 5.45 1.80 -13.57
N ALA A 101 5.80 0.76 -12.79
CA ALA A 101 6.92 -0.12 -13.12
C ALA A 101 6.69 -0.86 -14.45
N LYS A 102 5.48 -1.42 -14.64
CA LYS A 102 5.09 -2.12 -15.86
C LYS A 102 5.10 -1.18 -17.07
N GLY A 103 4.42 -0.04 -16.97
CA GLY A 103 4.36 0.94 -18.06
C GLY A 103 5.73 1.49 -18.47
N ARG A 104 6.62 1.74 -17.50
CA ARG A 104 8.01 2.15 -17.79
C ARG A 104 8.82 1.04 -18.47
N ALA A 105 8.63 -0.21 -18.08
CA ALA A 105 9.34 -1.33 -18.69
C ALA A 105 8.91 -1.55 -20.14
N GLU A 106 7.59 -1.55 -20.38
CA GLU A 106 6.98 -1.70 -21.71
C GLU A 106 7.39 -0.54 -22.62
N GLY A 107 7.19 0.71 -22.19
CA GLY A 107 7.56 1.88 -23.01
C GLY A 107 9.06 1.97 -23.31
N ARG A 108 9.94 1.55 -22.39
CA ARG A 108 11.38 1.47 -22.67
C ARG A 108 11.74 0.35 -23.65
N ALA A 109 10.99 -0.75 -23.66
CA ALA A 109 11.25 -1.85 -24.57
C ALA A 109 10.81 -1.48 -25.99
N GLU A 110 9.60 -0.94 -26.12
CA GLU A 110 9.02 -0.44 -27.37
C GLU A 110 9.88 0.67 -27.97
N GLY A 111 10.17 1.74 -27.22
CA GLY A 111 10.99 2.85 -27.73
C GLY A 111 12.42 2.44 -28.11
N ARG A 112 12.99 1.41 -27.48
CA ARG A 112 14.30 0.85 -27.90
C ARG A 112 14.18 0.01 -29.16
N ALA A 113 13.07 -0.68 -29.38
CA ALA A 113 12.84 -1.46 -30.59
C ALA A 113 12.60 -0.51 -31.78
N GLU A 114 11.72 0.49 -31.61
CA GLU A 114 11.44 1.52 -32.61
C GLU A 114 12.70 2.29 -32.98
N GLY A 115 13.44 2.81 -31.99
CA GLY A 115 14.67 3.56 -32.26
C GLY A 115 15.75 2.74 -32.97
N ARG A 116 15.85 1.42 -32.72
CA ARG A 116 16.74 0.53 -33.48
C ARG A 116 16.26 0.33 -34.91
N ALA A 117 14.97 0.14 -35.12
CA ALA A 117 14.39 -0.02 -36.45
C ALA A 117 14.57 1.26 -37.28
N GLU A 118 14.28 2.42 -36.72
CA GLU A 118 14.49 3.72 -37.37
C GLU A 118 15.95 3.97 -37.71
N ALA A 119 16.88 3.65 -36.79
CA ALA A 119 18.31 3.77 -37.05
C ALA A 119 18.78 2.84 -38.18
N ALA A 120 18.30 1.59 -38.20
CA ALA A 120 18.61 0.63 -39.26
C ALA A 120 18.08 1.10 -40.63
N GLN A 121 16.84 1.59 -40.67
CA GLN A 121 16.26 2.16 -41.90
C GLN A 121 16.99 3.43 -42.34
N GLY A 122 17.35 4.33 -41.42
CA GLY A 122 18.11 5.54 -41.71
C GLY A 122 19.49 5.23 -42.30
N LEU A 123 20.20 4.26 -41.72
CA LEU A 123 21.47 3.77 -42.26
C LEU A 123 21.29 3.16 -43.66
N ALA A 124 20.28 2.31 -43.86
CA ALA A 124 19.99 1.70 -45.15
C ALA A 124 19.70 2.73 -46.23
N ARG A 125 18.91 3.77 -45.94
CA ARG A 125 18.63 4.87 -46.87
C ARG A 125 19.90 5.63 -47.25
N ASN A 126 20.80 5.87 -46.30
CA ASN A 126 22.07 6.55 -46.57
C ASN A 126 22.98 5.71 -47.46
N LEU A 127 23.07 4.39 -47.22
CA LEU A 127 23.87 3.48 -48.03
C LEU A 127 23.29 3.30 -49.44
N LEU A 128 21.96 3.24 -49.59
CA LEU A 128 21.29 3.20 -50.90
C LEU A 128 21.63 4.45 -51.73
N LYS A 129 21.55 5.64 -51.11
CA LYS A 129 21.93 6.91 -51.76
C LYS A 129 23.40 6.97 -52.16
N ALA A 130 24.28 6.29 -51.41
CA ALA A 130 25.69 6.18 -51.72
C ALA A 130 26.01 5.11 -52.79
N GLY A 131 25.00 4.38 -53.29
CA GLY A 131 25.16 3.42 -54.38
C GLY A 131 25.58 2.01 -53.97
N PHE A 132 25.50 1.65 -52.68
CA PHE A 132 25.79 0.30 -52.21
C PHE A 132 24.70 -0.71 -52.64
N SER A 133 25.09 -1.98 -52.81
CA SER A 133 24.17 -3.05 -53.21
C SER A 133 23.17 -3.43 -52.11
N VAL A 134 22.03 -3.98 -52.50
CA VAL A 134 21.00 -4.48 -51.58
C VAL A 134 21.58 -5.55 -50.65
N GLU A 135 22.42 -6.45 -51.17
CA GLU A 135 23.16 -7.46 -50.42
C GLU A 135 23.99 -6.83 -49.29
N PHE A 136 24.85 -5.87 -49.63
CA PHE A 136 25.73 -5.22 -48.67
C PHE A 136 24.93 -4.50 -47.59
N ILE A 137 23.84 -3.84 -47.96
CA ILE A 137 23.01 -3.09 -47.02
C ILE A 137 22.26 -4.04 -46.08
N SER A 138 21.73 -5.14 -46.60
CA SER A 138 21.07 -6.16 -45.78
C SER A 138 22.02 -6.74 -44.72
N GLU A 139 23.24 -7.08 -45.12
CA GLU A 139 24.28 -7.60 -44.22
C GLU A 139 24.71 -6.62 -43.13
N ASN A 140 24.74 -5.31 -43.41
CA ASN A 140 25.26 -4.29 -42.48
C ASN A 140 24.20 -3.57 -41.65
N THR A 141 22.93 -3.66 -42.02
CA THR A 141 21.82 -2.97 -41.31
C THR A 141 20.93 -3.93 -40.53
N GLY A 142 21.03 -5.23 -40.79
CA GLY A 142 20.17 -6.25 -40.20
C GLY A 142 18.74 -6.27 -40.77
N LEU A 143 18.47 -5.48 -41.82
CA LEU A 143 17.23 -5.55 -42.59
C LEU A 143 17.28 -6.72 -43.58
N SER A 144 16.13 -7.33 -43.86
CA SER A 144 15.98 -8.28 -44.96
C SER A 144 16.18 -7.61 -46.32
N LYS A 145 16.52 -8.40 -47.33
CA LYS A 145 16.67 -7.89 -48.71
C LYS A 145 15.37 -7.27 -49.20
N GLU A 146 14.23 -7.87 -48.87
CA GLU A 146 12.90 -7.36 -49.20
C GLU A 146 12.64 -5.99 -48.57
N GLU A 147 12.98 -5.78 -47.29
CA GLU A 147 12.85 -4.48 -46.62
C GLU A 147 13.74 -3.42 -47.28
N VAL A 148 14.98 -3.77 -47.66
CA VAL A 148 15.89 -2.85 -48.35
C VAL A 148 15.38 -2.51 -49.76
N ILE A 149 14.84 -3.47 -50.50
CA ILE A 149 14.21 -3.23 -51.82
C ILE A 149 13.01 -2.30 -51.68
N ASN A 150 12.15 -2.54 -50.68
CA ASN A 150 11.01 -1.68 -50.41
C ASN A 150 11.45 -0.25 -50.04
N LEU A 151 12.51 -0.09 -49.24
CA LEU A 151 13.07 1.22 -48.94
C LEU A 151 13.60 1.91 -50.20
N LYS A 152 14.29 1.18 -51.09
CA LYS A 152 14.80 1.69 -52.37
C LYS A 152 13.68 2.21 -53.26
N ASN A 153 12.62 1.41 -53.43
CA ASN A 153 11.47 1.79 -54.24
C ASN A 153 10.76 3.06 -53.71
N ASN A 154 10.80 3.30 -52.40
CA ASN A 154 10.24 4.50 -51.77
C ASN A 154 11.16 5.75 -51.83
N ILE A 155 12.38 5.64 -52.36
CA ILE A 155 13.32 6.77 -52.55
C ILE A 155 13.37 7.21 -54.02
N GLU A 156 13.01 6.33 -54.95
CA GLU A 156 13.06 6.57 -56.40
C GLU A 156 11.77 7.23 -56.97
N TYR A 157 10.80 7.56 -56.11
CA TYR A 157 9.66 8.46 -56.39
C TYR A 157 9.83 9.79 -55.66
#